data_AF-A0A4W3INJ0-F1
#
_entry.id   AF-A0A4W3INJ0-F1
#
_cell.length_a   1.000
_cell.length_b   1.000
_cell.length_c   1.000
_cell.angle_alpha   90.00
_cell.angle_beta   90.00
_cell.angle_gamma   90.00
#
_symmetry.space_group_name_H-M   'P 1'
#
loop_
_entity.id
_entity.type
_entity.pdbx_description
1 polymer ?
#
loop_
_entity_poly.entity_id
_entity_poly.type
_entity_poly.pdbx_seq_one_letter_code
_entity_poly.pdbx_strand_id
1 'polypeptide(L)'
;MRHYRLLSFLLCAWSWVRETSQDQRVVELAGGTFRMGTDASDARDGEAPARGVTVKPFAIDVHPVTNAEFREFVRSQKYKTEAESFGWSFVFEDFVSAELRKKVTQKIESAPWWLPVEKTFWRQVSVSVMMSESLISSWYPGCGSVTPLSTVK
;
A
#
# COMPACT_ATOMS: atom_id res chain seq x y z
N MET A 1 42.71 48.10 45.67
CA MET A 1 41.76 48.62 44.66
C MET A 1 41.04 47.41 44.07
N ARG A 2 39.93 46.93 44.64
CA ARG A 2 38.51 47.35 44.54
C ARG A 2 37.87 47.12 43.15
N HIS A 3 36.92 46.16 43.13
CA HIS A 3 35.73 45.93 42.25
C HIS A 3 35.98 45.40 40.81
N TYR A 4 35.25 44.42 40.22
CA TYR A 4 33.80 44.09 40.18
C TYR A 4 33.56 42.54 40.09
N ARG A 5 32.67 41.93 40.91
CA ARG A 5 31.27 41.44 40.63
C ARG A 5 31.15 40.37 39.51
N LEU A 6 30.86 39.09 39.82
CA LEU A 6 29.57 38.43 40.18
C LEU A 6 28.68 37.98 38.99
N LEU A 7 28.36 36.68 38.99
CA LEU A 7 27.12 36.00 38.57
C LEU A 7 26.71 35.98 37.07
N SER A 8 26.64 34.79 36.47
CA SER A 8 25.37 34.06 36.31
C SER A 8 25.52 32.73 35.56
N PHE A 9 25.13 31.66 36.25
CA PHE A 9 24.72 30.39 35.66
C PHE A 9 23.47 30.61 34.80
N LEU A 10 23.48 30.18 33.54
CA LEU A 10 22.28 29.88 32.75
C LEU A 10 22.56 28.66 31.89
N LEU A 11 22.36 27.48 32.48
CA LEU A 11 21.91 26.29 31.77
C LEU A 11 20.48 26.55 31.31
N CYS A 12 20.18 26.38 30.02
CA CYS A 12 18.91 25.78 29.58
C CYS A 12 18.90 25.55 28.06
N ALA A 13 18.71 24.28 27.70
CA ALA A 13 17.96 23.86 26.52
C ALA A 13 18.47 24.31 25.14
N TRP A 14 19.71 23.93 24.79
CA TRP A 14 20.08 23.73 23.38
C TRP A 14 20.10 22.24 23.05
N SER A 15 18.98 21.58 23.36
CA SER A 15 18.62 20.29 22.80
C SER A 15 17.11 20.29 22.72
N TRP A 16 16.58 19.76 21.63
CA TRP A 16 15.16 19.68 21.32
C TRP A 16 14.48 20.94 20.78
N VAL A 17 14.92 21.35 19.59
CA VAL A 17 13.92 21.40 18.50
C VAL A 17 14.24 20.18 17.66
N ARG A 18 13.49 19.08 17.88
CA ARG A 18 13.37 18.08 16.83
C ARG A 18 12.64 18.81 15.71
N GLU A 19 13.36 19.05 14.63
CA GLU A 19 12.76 19.45 13.37
C GLU A 19 11.77 18.34 13.02
N THR A 20 10.48 18.58 13.29
CA THR A 20 9.42 17.77 12.73
C THR A 20 9.54 17.97 11.24
N SER A 21 10.18 17.04 10.54
CA SER A 21 10.03 16.93 9.10
C SER A 21 8.54 16.89 8.85
N GLN A 22 7.97 18.00 8.36
CA GLN A 22 6.58 18.11 7.97
C GLN A 22 6.41 17.30 6.68
N ASP A 23 6.57 15.98 6.75
CA ASP A 23 6.03 15.11 5.72
C ASP A 23 4.53 15.14 5.93
N GLN A 24 3.83 15.96 5.12
CA GLN A 24 2.37 16.12 5.15
C GLN A 24 1.62 14.78 4.93
N ARG A 25 2.34 13.69 4.69
CA ARG A 25 1.84 12.34 4.53
C ARG A 25 1.62 11.58 5.83
N VAL A 26 2.26 11.96 6.94
CA VAL A 26 2.09 11.30 8.25
C VAL A 26 1.53 12.27 9.28
N VAL A 27 0.63 11.78 10.14
CA VAL A 27 0.12 12.52 11.29
C VAL A 27 0.60 11.86 12.58
N GLU A 28 1.18 12.67 13.47
CA GLU A 28 1.59 12.26 14.80
C GLU A 28 0.39 12.29 15.75
N LEU A 29 0.07 11.15 16.33
CA LEU A 29 -0.98 11.02 17.33
C LEU A 29 -0.32 10.81 18.69
N ALA A 30 -0.74 11.60 19.69
CA ALA A 30 -0.21 11.51 21.05
C ALA A 30 -0.51 10.17 21.76
N GLY A 31 -1.30 9.29 21.13
CA GLY A 31 -1.83 8.10 21.75
C GLY A 31 -2.85 8.44 22.84
N GLY A 32 -3.05 7.51 23.78
CA GLY A 32 -4.02 7.62 24.85
C GLY A 32 -4.99 6.45 24.90
N THR A 33 -6.02 6.60 25.72
CA THR A 33 -7.05 5.57 25.92
C THR A 33 -8.32 5.93 25.16
N PHE A 34 -8.84 4.97 24.39
CA PHE A 34 -10.10 5.12 23.66
C PHE A 34 -10.92 3.82 23.77
N ARG A 35 -12.20 3.89 23.39
CA ARG A 35 -13.07 2.71 23.28
C ARG A 35 -12.90 2.10 21.89
N MET A 36 -12.44 0.85 21.84
CA MET A 36 -12.23 0.08 20.62
C MET A 36 -13.28 -1.03 20.50
N GLY A 37 -13.80 -1.27 19.30
CA GLY A 37 -14.88 -2.23 19.04
C GLY A 37 -16.27 -1.63 19.25
N THR A 38 -17.29 -2.47 19.23
CA THR A 38 -18.70 -2.09 19.38
C THR A 38 -19.46 -3.06 20.29
N ASP A 39 -20.50 -2.56 20.96
CA ASP A 39 -21.45 -3.39 21.74
C ASP A 39 -22.76 -3.60 20.97
N ALA A 40 -22.80 -3.24 19.68
CA ALA A 40 -23.97 -3.40 18.84
C ALA A 40 -24.33 -4.88 18.64
N SER A 41 -25.62 -5.17 18.55
CA SER A 41 -26.12 -6.54 18.40
C SER A 41 -25.75 -7.19 17.07
N ASP A 42 -25.44 -6.38 16.06
CA ASP A 42 -25.00 -6.80 14.73
C ASP A 42 -23.47 -6.84 14.58
N ALA A 43 -22.72 -6.74 15.68
CA ALA A 43 -21.27 -6.92 15.68
C ALA A 43 -20.88 -8.29 15.10
N ARG A 44 -19.89 -8.30 14.21
CA ARG A 44 -19.40 -9.53 13.55
C ARG A 44 -17.90 -9.70 13.78
N ASP A 45 -17.39 -10.90 13.51
CA ASP A 45 -15.95 -11.15 13.37
C ASP A 45 -15.07 -10.67 14.54
N GLY A 46 -15.60 -10.69 15.76
CA GLY A 46 -14.88 -10.27 16.97
C GLY A 46 -14.82 -8.75 17.20
N GLU A 47 -15.70 -7.98 16.55
CA GLU A 47 -15.85 -6.54 16.77
C GLU A 47 -16.36 -6.18 18.19
N ALA A 48 -17.04 -7.13 18.85
CA ALA A 48 -17.53 -7.00 20.22
C ALA A 48 -16.70 -7.81 21.23
N PRO A 49 -16.72 -7.44 22.52
CA PRO A 49 -17.34 -6.23 23.08
C PRO A 49 -16.47 -4.98 22.91
N ALA A 50 -17.08 -3.81 23.03
CA ALA A 50 -16.32 -2.57 23.11
C ALA A 50 -15.49 -2.54 24.41
N ARG A 51 -14.20 -2.20 24.30
CA ARG A 51 -13.26 -2.21 25.42
C ARG A 51 -12.33 -1.02 25.41
N GLY A 52 -11.88 -0.62 26.59
CA GLY A 52 -10.85 0.41 26.74
C GLY A 52 -9.50 -0.10 26.26
N VAL A 53 -8.89 0.60 25.31
CA VAL A 53 -7.56 0.28 24.77
C VAL A 53 -6.67 1.51 24.89
N THR A 54 -5.48 1.31 25.45
CA THR A 54 -4.45 2.35 25.55
C THR A 54 -3.35 2.08 24.53
N VAL A 55 -3.06 3.07 23.70
CA VAL A 55 -1.95 3.04 22.74
C VAL A 55 -0.92 4.11 23.10
N LYS A 56 0.36 3.81 22.85
CA LYS A 56 1.45 4.78 22.97
C LYS A 56 1.35 5.83 21.85
N PRO A 57 2.04 6.98 21.94
CA PRO A 57 2.17 7.90 20.81
C PRO A 57 2.72 7.18 19.56
N PHE A 58 2.17 7.49 18.39
CA PHE A 58 2.56 6.90 17.11
C PHE A 58 2.21 7.82 15.93
N ALA A 59 2.88 7.62 14.81
CA ALA A 59 2.54 8.26 13.54
C ALA A 59 1.74 7.31 12.64
N ILE A 60 0.84 7.84 11.81
CA ILE A 60 0.11 7.09 10.80
C ILE A 60 0.00 7.86 9.50
N ASP A 61 0.06 7.15 8.36
CA ASP A 61 -0.13 7.75 7.05
C ASP A 61 -1.55 8.32 6.91
N VAL A 62 -1.66 9.52 6.35
CA VAL A 62 -2.93 10.20 6.05
C VAL A 62 -3.63 9.54 4.86
N HIS A 63 -2.88 8.90 3.96
CA HIS A 63 -3.38 8.22 2.78
C HIS A 63 -2.82 6.80 2.67
N PRO A 64 -3.57 5.85 2.09
CA PRO A 64 -3.01 4.54 1.74
C PRO A 64 -1.84 4.69 0.77
N VAL A 65 -0.87 3.77 0.86
CA VAL A 65 0.28 3.72 -0.06
C VAL A 65 -0.22 3.65 -1.51
N THR A 66 0.24 4.60 -2.32
CA THR A 66 -0.16 4.72 -3.71
C THR A 66 0.68 3.82 -4.63
N ASN A 67 0.17 3.55 -5.84
CA ASN A 67 0.94 2.84 -6.88
C ASN A 67 2.24 3.55 -7.26
N ALA A 68 2.31 4.88 -7.12
CA ALA A 68 3.52 5.65 -7.40
C ALA A 68 4.60 5.41 -6.34
N GLU A 69 4.22 5.43 -5.06
CA GLU A 69 5.11 5.18 -3.92
C GLU A 69 5.55 3.72 -3.89
N PHE A 70 4.63 2.78 -4.09
CA PHE A 70 4.98 1.37 -4.16
C PHE A 70 5.93 1.07 -5.32
N ARG A 71 5.76 1.75 -6.46
CA ARG A 71 6.68 1.64 -7.60
C ARG A 71 8.08 2.17 -7.26
N GLU A 72 8.19 3.24 -6.49
CA GLU A 72 9.48 3.76 -6.01
C GLU A 72 10.16 2.78 -5.07
N PHE A 73 9.40 2.20 -4.13
CA PHE A 73 9.87 1.13 -3.25
C PHE A 73 10.41 -0.07 -4.06
N VAL A 74 9.63 -0.60 -4.99
CA VAL A 74 10.06 -1.72 -5.85
C VAL A 74 11.32 -1.38 -6.65
N ARG A 75 11.43 -0.15 -7.17
CA ARG A 75 12.63 0.28 -7.93
C ARG A 75 13.88 0.36 -7.09
N SER A 76 13.76 0.83 -5.85
CA SER A 76 14.89 0.96 -4.91
C SER A 76 15.33 -0.38 -4.34
N GLN A 77 14.37 -1.21 -3.90
CA GLN A 77 14.65 -2.47 -3.21
C GLN A 77 14.73 -3.69 -4.14
N LYS A 78 14.38 -3.53 -5.43
CA LYS A 78 14.23 -4.65 -6.38
C LYS A 78 13.28 -5.74 -5.84
N TYR A 79 12.25 -5.31 -5.12
CA TYR A 79 11.31 -6.20 -4.44
C TYR A 79 10.39 -6.91 -5.44
N LYS A 80 10.13 -8.20 -5.19
CA LYS A 80 9.16 -9.02 -5.92
C LYS A 80 8.03 -9.40 -4.97
N THR A 81 6.79 -9.08 -5.34
CA THR A 81 5.61 -9.39 -4.51
C THR A 81 5.32 -10.89 -4.48
N GLU A 82 4.53 -11.31 -3.50
CA GLU A 82 4.04 -12.69 -3.42
C GLU A 82 3.17 -13.05 -4.63
N ALA A 83 2.30 -12.15 -5.09
CA ALA A 83 1.51 -12.35 -6.31
C ALA A 83 2.39 -12.58 -7.55
N GLU A 84 3.51 -11.86 -7.69
CA GLU A 84 4.48 -12.11 -8.76
C GLU A 84 5.25 -13.43 -8.58
N SER A 85 5.37 -13.93 -7.34
CA SER A 85 6.05 -15.19 -7.03
C SER A 85 5.15 -16.40 -7.25
N PHE A 86 3.88 -16.31 -6.86
CA PHE A 86 2.87 -17.32 -7.17
C PHE A 86 2.42 -17.28 -8.63
N GLY A 87 2.51 -16.11 -9.27
CA GLY A 87 2.11 -15.91 -10.67
C GLY A 87 0.61 -15.64 -10.86
N TRP A 88 -0.14 -15.41 -9.78
CA TRP A 88 -1.57 -15.12 -9.80
C TRP A 88 -1.99 -14.28 -8.58
N SER A 89 -3.15 -13.63 -8.69
CA SER A 89 -3.82 -12.96 -7.59
C SER A 89 -5.34 -13.01 -7.78
N PHE A 90 -6.10 -12.54 -6.80
CA PHE A 90 -7.56 -12.46 -6.89
C PHE A 90 -7.99 -11.17 -7.59
N VAL A 91 -8.89 -11.31 -8.55
CA VAL A 91 -9.56 -10.19 -9.22
C VAL A 91 -11.07 -10.33 -9.03
N PHE A 92 -11.72 -9.22 -8.71
CA PHE A 92 -13.17 -9.19 -8.60
C PHE A 92 -13.79 -9.47 -9.97
N GLU A 93 -14.80 -10.34 -10.02
CA GLU A 93 -15.30 -10.88 -11.27
C GLU A 93 -15.65 -9.80 -12.29
N ASP A 94 -16.24 -8.68 -11.88
CA ASP A 94 -16.64 -7.59 -12.77
C ASP A 94 -15.49 -6.96 -13.57
N PHE A 95 -14.27 -7.04 -13.06
CA PHE A 95 -13.07 -6.54 -13.76
C PHE A 95 -12.38 -7.61 -14.63
N VAL A 96 -12.95 -8.81 -14.71
CA VAL A 96 -12.45 -9.92 -15.54
C VAL A 96 -13.28 -10.00 -16.82
N SER A 97 -12.64 -10.16 -17.97
CA SER A 97 -13.34 -10.31 -19.25
C SER A 97 -14.18 -11.58 -19.28
N ALA A 98 -15.27 -11.58 -20.06
CA ALA A 98 -16.16 -12.73 -20.15
C ALA A 98 -15.45 -13.99 -20.69
N GLU A 99 -14.44 -13.84 -21.57
CA GLU A 99 -13.66 -14.98 -22.05
C GLU A 99 -12.79 -15.58 -20.93
N LEU A 100 -12.24 -14.75 -20.06
CA LEU A 100 -11.37 -15.20 -18.98
C LEU A 100 -12.19 -15.80 -17.84
N ARG A 101 -13.36 -15.25 -17.50
CA ARG A 101 -14.28 -15.82 -16.50
C ARG A 101 -14.66 -17.27 -16.83
N LYS A 102 -14.87 -17.60 -18.12
CA LYS A 102 -15.21 -18.97 -18.57
C LYS A 102 -14.08 -19.98 -18.35
N LYS A 103 -12.83 -19.52 -18.27
CA LYS A 103 -11.64 -20.37 -18.10
C LYS A 103 -11.29 -20.61 -16.63
N VAL A 104 -11.78 -19.75 -15.73
CA VAL A 104 -11.56 -19.90 -14.29
C VAL A 104 -12.44 -21.02 -13.75
N THR A 105 -11.83 -22.15 -13.43
CA THR A 105 -12.50 -23.35 -12.89
C THR A 105 -12.57 -23.36 -11.37
N GLN A 106 -11.65 -22.66 -10.70
CA GLN A 106 -11.58 -22.61 -9.24
C GLN A 106 -12.33 -21.38 -8.73
N LYS A 107 -13.33 -21.60 -7.88
CA LYS A 107 -14.06 -20.55 -7.15
C LYS A 107 -14.00 -20.83 -5.66
N ILE A 108 -13.88 -19.77 -4.87
CA ILE A 108 -14.00 -19.87 -3.42
C ILE A 108 -15.49 -19.96 -3.10
N GLU A 109 -15.95 -21.05 -2.49
CA GLU A 109 -17.37 -21.27 -2.20
C GLU A 109 -17.98 -20.15 -1.34
N SER A 110 -17.22 -19.65 -0.36
CA SER A 110 -17.66 -18.57 0.53
C SER A 110 -17.63 -17.18 -0.12
N ALA A 111 -16.92 -17.02 -1.24
CA ALA A 111 -16.76 -15.74 -1.93
C ALA A 111 -16.58 -15.94 -3.45
N PRO A 112 -17.63 -16.39 -4.16
CA PRO A 112 -17.54 -16.80 -5.57
C PRO A 112 -17.22 -15.65 -6.54
N TRP A 113 -17.37 -14.40 -6.09
CA TRP A 113 -17.07 -13.18 -6.85
C TRP A 113 -15.57 -12.87 -6.95
N TRP A 114 -14.71 -13.59 -6.23
CA TRP A 114 -13.25 -13.48 -6.36
C TRP A 114 -12.69 -14.60 -7.23
N LEU A 115 -12.09 -14.23 -8.35
CA LEU A 115 -11.53 -15.18 -9.31
C LEU A 115 -10.01 -15.22 -9.20
N PRO A 116 -9.36 -16.39 -9.09
CA PRO A 116 -7.92 -16.51 -9.22
C PRO A 116 -7.53 -16.27 -10.68
N VAL A 117 -6.77 -15.20 -10.94
CA VAL A 117 -6.37 -14.82 -12.30
C VAL A 117 -4.86 -14.82 -12.41
N GLU A 118 -4.34 -15.59 -13.37
CA GLU A 118 -2.91 -15.64 -13.68
C GLU A 118 -2.38 -14.28 -14.16
N LYS A 119 -1.11 -14.00 -13.88
CA LYS A 119 -0.39 -12.79 -14.30
C LYS A 119 -1.08 -11.51 -13.83
N THR A 120 -1.72 -11.55 -12.66
CA THR A 120 -2.27 -10.37 -11.99
C THR A 120 -1.48 -10.06 -10.73
N PHE A 121 -1.12 -8.80 -10.59
CA PHE A 121 -0.30 -8.27 -9.50
C PHE A 121 -0.46 -6.74 -9.46
N TRP A 122 0.18 -6.07 -8.51
CA TRP A 122 -0.01 -4.64 -8.22
C TRP A 122 0.09 -3.69 -9.45
N ARG A 123 0.91 -4.04 -10.47
CA ARG A 123 1.06 -3.26 -11.72
C ARG A 123 0.06 -3.64 -12.81
N GLN A 124 -0.53 -4.83 -12.73
CA GLN A 124 -1.51 -5.37 -13.67
C GLN A 124 -2.70 -5.94 -12.88
N VAL A 125 -3.62 -5.05 -12.51
CA VAL A 125 -4.77 -5.35 -11.65
C VAL A 125 -5.95 -5.98 -12.40
N SER A 126 -5.96 -5.90 -13.72
CA SER A 126 -6.88 -6.62 -14.59
C SER A 126 -6.15 -7.17 -15.81
N VAL A 127 -6.53 -8.36 -16.25
CA VAL A 127 -6.06 -8.91 -17.51
C VAL A 127 -7.05 -8.43 -18.57
N SER A 128 -6.72 -7.37 -19.29
CA SER A 128 -7.23 -7.28 -20.66
C SER A 128 -6.67 -8.48 -21.39
N VAL A 129 -7.55 -9.27 -22.00
CA VAL A 129 -7.17 -10.33 -22.94
C VAL A 129 -6.03 -9.77 -23.78
N MET A 130 -4.93 -10.51 -23.82
CA MET A 130 -3.78 -10.23 -24.68
C MET A 130 -4.33 -9.97 -26.08
N MET A 131 -4.57 -8.70 -26.40
CA MET A 131 -4.92 -8.31 -27.75
C MET A 131 -3.68 -8.70 -28.54
N SER A 132 -3.86 -9.58 -29.53
CA SER A 132 -2.79 -9.95 -30.44
C SER A 132 -2.05 -8.69 -30.88
N GLU A 133 -0.73 -8.78 -31.04
CA GLU A 133 0.16 -7.64 -31.39
C GLU A 133 -0.38 -6.76 -32.54
N SER A 134 -1.24 -7.31 -33.40
CA SER A 134 -1.97 -6.61 -34.45
C SER A 134 -2.84 -5.42 -34.00
N LEU A 135 -3.41 -5.44 -32.79
CA LEU A 135 -4.32 -4.38 -32.32
C LEU A 135 -3.59 -3.28 -31.53
N ILE A 136 -2.40 -3.57 -30.98
CA ILE A 136 -1.54 -2.55 -30.34
C ILE A 136 -1.03 -1.57 -31.40
N SER A 137 -0.68 -2.06 -32.60
CA SER A 137 -0.28 -1.24 -33.74
C SER A 137 -1.41 -0.33 -34.27
N SER A 138 -2.68 -0.65 -33.98
CA SER A 138 -3.84 0.14 -34.41
C SER A 138 -4.10 1.35 -33.53
N TRP A 139 -3.69 1.32 -32.25
CA TRP A 139 -3.91 2.41 -31.30
C TRP A 139 -2.70 3.34 -31.14
N TYR A 140 -1.50 2.86 -31.48
CA TYR A 140 -0.27 3.66 -31.55
C TYR A 140 0.41 3.50 -32.91
N PRO A 141 -0.05 4.21 -33.96
CA PRO A 141 0.67 4.23 -35.23
C PRO A 141 1.97 5.02 -35.04
N GLY A 142 3.09 4.33 -34.83
CA GLY A 142 4.43 4.93 -34.84
C GLY A 142 5.41 4.47 -33.76
N CYS A 143 5.01 3.63 -32.80
CA CYS A 143 5.97 3.05 -31.86
C CYS A 143 6.60 1.82 -32.52
N GLY A 144 7.81 2.00 -33.07
CA GLY A 144 8.59 0.92 -33.68
C GLY A 144 8.74 -0.28 -32.75
N SER A 145 8.69 -1.47 -33.34
CA SER A 145 8.83 -2.81 -32.77
C SER A 145 9.48 -2.85 -31.38
N VAL A 146 8.68 -3.08 -30.35
CA VAL A 146 9.19 -3.54 -29.05
C VAL A 146 9.46 -5.03 -29.19
N THR A 147 10.69 -5.40 -29.56
CA THR A 147 11.12 -6.80 -29.50
C THR A 147 11.05 -7.30 -28.05
N PRO A 148 10.43 -8.45 -27.76
CA PRO A 148 10.43 -9.02 -26.43
C PRO A 148 11.85 -9.38 -26.01
N LEU A 149 12.27 -8.97 -24.81
CA LEU A 149 13.43 -9.57 -24.13
C LEU A 149 13.02 -10.98 -23.66
N SER A 150 12.98 -11.93 -24.59
CA SER A 150 13.19 -13.34 -24.29
C SER A 150 14.58 -13.72 -24.81
N THR A 151 15.38 -14.30 -23.93
CA THR A 151 16.75 -14.80 -24.15
C THR A 151 17.87 -13.80 -23.82
N VAL A 152 18.19 -13.74 -22.53
CA VAL A 152 19.60 -13.69 -22.10
C VAL A 152 19.84 -15.00 -21.35
N LYS A 153 20.85 -15.75 -21.81
CA LYS A 153 21.34 -16.99 -21.19
C LYS A 153 21.92 -16.72 -19.81
#